data_AF-A0A7K5YKU3-F1
#
_entry.id   AF-A0A7K5YKU3-F1
#
_cell.length_a   1.000
_cell.length_b   1.000
_cell.length_c   1.000
_cell.angle_alpha   90.00
_cell.angle_beta   90.00
_cell.angle_gamma   90.00
#
_symmetry.space_group_name_H-M   'P 1'
#
loop_
_entity.id
_entity.type
_entity.pdbx_description
1 polymer ?
#
loop_
_entity_poly.entity_id
_entity_poly.type
_entity_poly.pdbx_seq_one_letter_code
_entity_poly.pdbx_strand_id
1 'polypeptide(L)'
;MVTWKTKCSSCCLLAYRNDHNETRKLNCSERMMWKYSPDNDPALRIYPVNLGDEGNYTCEIASSAGNFLFFSSLSVIVPPTVTLTRWLNRVAVCQASAGKPAAEISWIPASNHSTEEEVHHPNGTVTRVSYISWANSMHPTVTCLVTHPATNQTLSLDLSYTSPRLPYLLIGGSASVAAVSGVTLFLIFRCRGKSLDE
;
A
#
# COMPACT_ATOMS: atom_id res chain seq x y z
N MET A 1 -0.23 5.09 33.60
CA MET A 1 0.88 5.26 32.62
C MET A 1 0.54 4.43 31.39
N VAL A 2 0.71 4.98 30.19
CA VAL A 2 0.49 4.25 28.94
C VAL A 2 1.75 4.30 28.09
N THR A 3 2.15 3.19 27.50
CA THR A 3 3.37 3.09 26.70
C THR A 3 3.13 2.29 25.43
N TRP A 4 3.44 2.86 24.27
CA TRP A 4 3.61 2.13 23.02
C TRP A 4 5.09 1.79 22.82
N LYS A 5 5.38 0.54 22.51
CA LYS A 5 6.71 0.00 22.21
C LYS A 5 6.65 -0.76 20.90
N THR A 6 7.59 -0.52 19.99
CA THR A 6 7.89 -1.47 18.91
C THR A 6 8.88 -2.53 19.40
N LYS A 7 9.03 -3.68 18.72
CA LYS A 7 9.90 -4.77 19.17
C LYS A 7 11.27 -4.75 18.44
N CYS A 8 12.33 -4.23 19.07
CA CYS A 8 13.72 -4.10 18.56
C CYS A 8 14.66 -3.39 19.56
N SER A 9 15.98 -3.46 19.33
CA SER A 9 17.04 -2.93 20.22
C SER A 9 17.15 -1.40 20.28
N SER A 10 16.55 -0.67 19.32
CA SER A 10 16.47 0.80 19.27
C SER A 10 15.02 1.28 19.14
N CYS A 11 14.09 0.57 19.76
CA CYS A 11 12.69 0.73 19.44
C CYS A 11 12.05 2.03 19.90
N CYS A 12 11.10 2.49 19.09
CA CYS A 12 10.28 3.65 19.38
C CYS A 12 9.49 3.38 20.67
N LEU A 13 9.64 4.31 21.62
CA LEU A 13 8.87 4.36 22.83
C LEU A 13 8.10 5.67 22.88
N LEU A 14 6.78 5.58 22.82
CA LEU A 14 5.86 6.70 23.05
C LEU A 14 5.10 6.42 24.34
N ALA A 15 5.46 7.13 25.41
CA ALA A 15 4.88 6.97 26.73
C ALA A 15 4.16 8.23 27.19
N TYR A 16 3.09 8.04 27.94
CA TYR A 16 2.35 9.10 28.60
C TYR A 16 2.15 8.79 30.08
N ARG A 17 2.47 9.77 30.93
CA ARG A 17 2.35 9.70 32.38
C ARG A 17 1.34 10.76 32.84
N ASN A 18 0.21 10.30 33.39
CA ASN A 18 -0.92 11.15 33.78
C ASN A 18 -0.60 12.05 34.99
N ASP A 19 0.13 11.52 35.98
CA ASP A 19 0.49 12.23 37.23
C ASP A 19 1.20 13.59 37.01
N HIS A 20 2.05 13.68 35.99
CA HIS A 20 2.76 14.91 35.60
C HIS A 20 2.22 15.52 34.31
N ASN A 21 1.21 14.89 33.70
CA ASN A 21 0.72 15.22 32.36
C ASN A 21 1.86 15.31 31.32
N GLU A 22 2.74 14.31 31.33
CA GLU A 22 3.98 14.31 30.55
C GLU A 22 3.97 13.22 29.46
N THR A 23 4.34 13.60 28.25
CA THR A 23 4.63 12.66 27.16
C THR A 23 6.13 12.52 26.97
N ARG A 24 6.62 11.27 26.97
CA ARG A 24 8.00 10.92 26.65
C ARG A 24 8.06 10.18 25.32
N LYS A 25 8.88 10.69 24.40
CA LYS A 25 9.10 10.10 23.07
C LYS A 25 10.59 9.79 22.90
N LEU A 26 10.94 8.54 22.63
CA LEU A 26 12.32 8.07 22.44
C LEU A 26 12.42 7.27 21.14
N ASN A 27 13.41 7.58 20.30
CA ASN A 27 13.72 6.84 19.06
C ASN A 27 12.52 6.65 18.10
N CYS A 28 11.51 7.51 18.20
CA CYS A 28 10.33 7.49 17.35
C CYS A 28 10.46 8.52 16.24
N SER A 29 9.92 8.20 15.06
CA SER A 29 9.76 9.19 13.99
C SER A 29 8.81 10.33 14.42
N GLU A 30 9.00 11.53 13.89
CA GLU A 30 8.06 12.65 14.09
C GLU A 30 6.63 12.36 13.61
N ARG A 31 6.48 11.40 12.70
CA ARG A 31 5.20 10.90 12.19
C ARG A 31 4.37 10.15 13.23
N MET A 32 4.99 9.70 14.32
CA MET A 32 4.35 8.95 15.40
C MET A 32 3.94 9.89 16.53
N MET A 33 2.64 9.96 16.80
CA MET A 33 2.05 10.88 17.79
C MET A 33 0.77 10.29 18.38
N TRP A 34 0.30 10.86 19.49
CA TRP A 34 -1.03 10.58 20.01
C TRP A 34 -2.09 11.15 19.08
N LYS A 35 -3.12 10.36 18.75
CA LYS A 35 -4.26 10.85 17.96
C LYS A 35 -5.16 11.79 18.75
N TYR A 36 -5.35 11.47 20.02
CA TYR A 36 -6.20 12.17 20.98
C TYR A 36 -5.41 12.40 22.27
N SER A 37 -6.00 13.12 23.23
CA SER A 37 -5.42 13.22 24.57
C SER A 37 -5.26 11.83 25.18
N PRO A 38 -4.04 11.41 25.54
CA PRO A 38 -3.75 10.05 25.99
C PRO A 38 -4.40 9.69 27.34
N ASP A 39 -4.85 10.68 28.11
CA ASP A 39 -5.71 10.50 29.29
C ASP A 39 -7.04 9.84 29.00
N ASN A 40 -7.61 10.13 27.82
CA ASN A 40 -8.94 9.69 27.43
C ASN A 40 -8.88 8.53 26.42
N ASP A 41 -8.06 8.68 25.37
CA ASP A 41 -7.87 7.64 24.34
C ASP A 41 -6.39 7.58 23.97
N PRO A 42 -5.60 6.63 24.51
CA PRO A 42 -4.18 6.48 24.22
C PRO A 42 -3.94 5.82 22.85
N ALA A 43 -4.53 6.40 21.81
CA ALA A 43 -4.45 5.93 20.45
C ALA A 43 -3.18 6.42 19.76
N LEU A 44 -2.39 5.49 19.22
CA LEU A 44 -1.22 5.80 18.40
C LEU A 44 -1.66 6.15 16.97
N ARG A 45 -1.14 7.28 16.47
CA ARG A 45 -1.25 7.71 15.08
C ARG A 45 0.14 7.67 14.42
N ILE A 46 0.20 7.09 13.23
CA ILE A 46 1.36 7.11 12.35
C ILE A 46 0.93 7.78 11.05
N TYR A 47 1.52 8.92 10.71
CA TYR A 47 1.20 9.60 9.46
C TYR A 47 2.32 10.51 8.93
N PRO A 48 2.67 10.43 7.62
CA PRO A 48 2.25 9.42 6.64
C PRO A 48 2.81 8.02 6.97
N VAL A 49 2.15 6.96 6.50
CA VAL A 49 2.59 5.56 6.67
C VAL A 49 3.60 5.20 5.58
N ASN A 50 4.69 4.54 5.97
CA ASN A 50 5.73 4.05 5.06
C ASN A 50 5.94 2.54 5.25
N LEU A 51 6.53 1.87 4.25
CA LEU A 51 6.83 0.42 4.29
C LEU A 51 7.65 0.01 5.53
N GLY A 52 8.55 0.87 6.00
CA GLY A 52 9.37 0.60 7.19
C GLY A 52 8.62 0.68 8.52
N ASP A 53 7.36 1.13 8.54
CA ASP A 53 6.53 1.11 9.75
C ASP A 53 5.92 -0.29 10.01
N GLU A 54 6.03 -1.22 9.05
CA GLU A 54 5.55 -2.59 9.18
C GLU A 54 6.20 -3.32 10.37
N GLY A 55 5.39 -4.01 11.17
CA GLY A 55 5.89 -4.74 12.32
C GLY A 55 4.88 -4.89 13.46
N ASN A 56 5.41 -5.30 14.62
CA ASN A 56 4.61 -5.54 15.82
C ASN A 56 4.73 -4.37 16.81
N TYR A 57 3.56 -3.85 17.17
CA TYR A 57 3.36 -2.77 18.12
C TYR A 57 2.77 -3.36 19.40
N THR A 58 3.36 -2.98 20.53
CA THR A 58 2.90 -3.37 21.85
C THR A 58 2.47 -2.14 22.61
N CYS A 59 1.34 -2.23 23.27
CA CYS A 59 0.77 -1.18 24.09
C CYS A 59 0.63 -1.69 25.50
N GLU A 60 1.19 -0.96 26.45
CA GLU A 60 1.23 -1.29 27.86
C GLU A 60 0.51 -0.21 28.64
N ILE A 61 -0.53 -0.57 29.38
CA ILE A 61 -1.29 0.33 30.25
C ILE A 61 -1.08 -0.13 31.69
N ALA A 62 -0.39 0.69 32.48
CA ALA A 62 -0.21 0.48 33.92
C ALA A 62 -1.16 1.40 34.70
N SER A 63 -2.00 0.80 35.55
CA SER A 63 -3.02 1.44 36.38
C SER A 63 -3.04 0.84 37.79
N SER A 64 -3.82 1.42 38.70
CA SER A 64 -4.05 0.83 40.04
C SER A 64 -4.69 -0.56 39.97
N ALA A 65 -5.44 -0.85 38.91
CA ALA A 65 -6.05 -2.17 38.67
C ALA A 65 -5.06 -3.22 38.12
N GLY A 66 -3.83 -2.80 37.79
CA GLY A 66 -2.79 -3.67 37.25
C GLY A 66 -2.23 -3.20 35.91
N ASN A 67 -1.43 -4.08 35.30
CA ASN A 67 -0.73 -3.87 34.04
C ASN A 67 -1.39 -4.67 32.91
N PHE A 68 -1.77 -3.99 31.83
CA PHE A 68 -2.42 -4.57 30.67
C PHE A 68 -1.52 -4.44 29.44
N LEU A 69 -1.37 -5.53 28.69
CA LEU A 69 -0.56 -5.58 27.47
C LEU A 69 -1.44 -5.91 26.26
N PHE A 70 -1.32 -5.12 25.19
CA PHE A 70 -2.00 -5.31 23.92
C PHE A 70 -0.98 -5.41 22.80
N PHE A 71 -1.14 -6.40 21.92
CA PHE A 71 -0.27 -6.61 20.77
C PHE A 71 -1.05 -6.31 19.49
N SER A 72 -0.41 -5.65 18.54
CA SER A 72 -0.98 -5.31 17.24
C SER A 72 0.07 -5.47 16.15
N SER A 73 -0.30 -6.12 15.06
CA SER A 73 0.56 -6.25 13.88
C SER A 73 0.10 -5.25 12.82
N LEU A 74 1.03 -4.44 12.33
CA LEU A 74 0.81 -3.48 11.27
C LEU A 74 1.39 -4.04 9.97
N SER A 75 0.56 -4.20 8.95
CA SER A 75 0.97 -4.52 7.58
C SER A 75 0.66 -3.36 6.65
N VAL A 76 1.60 -3.04 5.75
CA VAL A 76 1.44 -1.95 4.79
C VAL A 76 1.02 -2.51 3.43
N ILE A 77 0.01 -1.87 2.82
CA ILE A 77 -0.48 -2.16 1.48
C ILE A 77 -0.02 -1.06 0.52
N VAL A 78 0.52 -1.43 -0.64
CA VAL A 78 0.97 -0.50 -1.68
C VAL A 78 0.20 -0.78 -2.97
N PRO A 79 -0.59 0.19 -3.49
CA PRO A 79 -1.31 -0.01 -4.74
C PRO A 79 -0.34 -0.12 -5.93
N PRO A 80 -0.52 -1.09 -6.84
CA PRO A 80 0.35 -1.25 -8.00
C PRO A 80 0.09 -0.18 -9.07
N THR A 81 1.13 0.20 -9.79
CA THR A 81 0.99 0.96 -11.04
C THR A 81 0.73 0.00 -12.18
N VAL A 82 -0.43 0.10 -12.82
CA VAL A 82 -0.84 -0.83 -13.89
C VAL A 82 -0.59 -0.21 -15.26
N THR A 83 0.07 -0.96 -16.14
CA THR A 83 0.28 -0.60 -17.53
C THR A 83 -0.12 -1.74 -18.45
N LEU A 84 -0.69 -1.40 -19.60
CA LEU A 84 -1.03 -2.34 -20.66
C LEU A 84 -0.42 -1.83 -21.96
N THR A 85 0.52 -2.59 -22.52
CA THR A 85 1.27 -2.20 -23.70
C THR A 85 1.28 -3.30 -24.76
N ARG A 86 1.52 -2.93 -26.01
CA ARG A 86 1.72 -3.88 -27.10
C ARG A 86 3.20 -4.18 -27.25
N TRP A 87 3.56 -5.45 -27.18
CA TRP A 87 4.87 -5.97 -27.52
C TRP A 87 4.81 -6.66 -28.89
N LEU A 88 5.94 -6.77 -29.59
CA LEU A 88 6.07 -7.21 -30.99
C LEU A 88 4.96 -8.17 -31.49
N ASN A 89 4.44 -7.93 -32.70
CA ASN A 89 3.55 -8.84 -33.44
C ASN A 89 2.46 -9.55 -32.59
N ARG A 90 1.44 -8.79 -32.17
CA ARG A 90 0.23 -9.28 -31.49
C ARG A 90 0.46 -9.89 -30.09
N VAL A 91 1.50 -9.47 -29.38
CA VAL A 91 1.65 -9.75 -27.95
C VAL A 91 1.17 -8.54 -27.14
N ALA A 92 0.33 -8.75 -26.15
CA ALA A 92 -0.01 -7.73 -25.16
C ALA A 92 0.69 -8.04 -23.83
N VAL A 93 1.13 -6.98 -23.15
CA VAL A 93 1.86 -7.07 -21.88
C VAL A 93 1.12 -6.22 -20.87
N CYS A 94 0.59 -6.87 -19.84
CA CYS A 94 0.01 -6.21 -18.70
C CYS A 94 0.96 -6.32 -17.51
N GLN A 95 1.29 -5.19 -16.91
CA GLN A 95 2.26 -5.12 -15.83
C GLN A 95 1.64 -4.38 -14.65
N ALA A 96 1.58 -5.05 -13.49
CA ALA A 96 1.21 -4.49 -12.21
C ALA A 96 2.48 -4.29 -11.38
N SER A 97 2.95 -3.04 -11.31
CA SER A 97 4.28 -2.71 -10.78
C SER A 97 4.27 -2.33 -9.31
N ALA A 98 5.22 -2.86 -8.54
CA ALA A 98 5.51 -2.50 -7.16
C ALA A 98 4.28 -2.52 -6.21
N GLY A 99 3.38 -3.49 -6.39
CA GLY A 99 2.25 -3.71 -5.49
C GLY A 99 2.67 -4.44 -4.21
N LYS A 100 1.96 -4.20 -3.10
CA LYS A 100 2.08 -5.00 -1.88
C LYS A 100 0.67 -5.23 -1.30
N PRO A 101 0.16 -6.48 -1.25
CA PRO A 101 0.78 -7.71 -1.77
C PRO A 101 0.87 -7.71 -3.31
N ALA A 102 1.43 -8.79 -3.88
CA ALA A 102 1.41 -8.97 -5.33
C ALA A 102 -0.02 -8.91 -5.88
N ALA A 103 -0.23 -8.16 -6.96
CA ALA A 103 -1.52 -8.10 -7.63
C ALA A 103 -1.72 -9.32 -8.54
N GLU A 104 -2.96 -9.73 -8.72
CA GLU A 104 -3.29 -10.79 -9.68
C GLU A 104 -3.66 -10.16 -11.03
N ILE A 105 -3.31 -10.83 -12.11
CA ILE A 105 -3.58 -10.39 -13.48
C ILE A 105 -4.42 -11.46 -14.17
N SER A 106 -5.48 -11.03 -14.84
CA SER A 106 -6.32 -11.90 -15.66
C SER A 106 -6.69 -11.19 -16.97
N TRP A 107 -7.05 -11.98 -17.97
CA TRP A 107 -7.31 -11.48 -19.33
C TRP A 107 -8.75 -11.76 -19.76
N ILE A 108 -9.32 -10.83 -20.52
CA ILE A 108 -10.56 -11.01 -21.26
C ILE A 108 -10.28 -10.76 -22.75
N PRO A 109 -10.63 -11.70 -23.64
CA PRO A 109 -11.13 -13.04 -23.31
C PRO A 109 -10.03 -13.89 -22.65
N ALA A 110 -10.47 -14.88 -21.86
CA ALA A 110 -9.57 -15.80 -21.20
C ALA A 110 -8.72 -16.56 -22.23
N SER A 111 -7.42 -16.69 -21.97
CA SER A 111 -6.48 -17.43 -22.80
C SER A 111 -5.61 -18.31 -21.93
N ASN A 112 -5.39 -19.54 -22.38
CA ASN A 112 -4.43 -20.48 -21.79
C ASN A 112 -2.99 -20.26 -22.28
N HIS A 113 -2.78 -19.32 -23.21
CA HIS A 113 -1.47 -18.97 -23.77
C HIS A 113 -0.86 -17.71 -23.11
N SER A 114 -1.25 -17.41 -21.88
CA SER A 114 -0.62 -16.35 -21.10
C SER A 114 0.56 -16.87 -20.28
N THR A 115 1.64 -16.10 -20.26
CA THR A 115 2.81 -16.36 -19.41
C THR A 115 2.91 -15.28 -18.34
N GLU A 116 3.29 -15.65 -17.12
CA GLU A 116 3.45 -14.70 -16.01
C GLU A 116 4.89 -14.69 -15.50
N GLU A 117 5.36 -13.50 -15.14
CA GLU A 117 6.64 -13.25 -14.49
C GLU A 117 6.43 -12.42 -13.23
N GLU A 118 7.24 -12.69 -12.21
CA GLU A 118 7.19 -12.00 -10.93
C GLU A 118 8.58 -11.53 -10.52
N VAL A 119 8.67 -10.27 -10.10
CA VAL A 119 9.90 -9.67 -9.59
C VAL A 119 9.65 -9.16 -8.19
N HIS A 120 10.39 -9.72 -7.23
CA HIS A 120 10.39 -9.27 -5.84
C HIS A 120 11.41 -8.16 -5.64
N HIS A 121 10.96 -7.03 -5.08
CA HIS A 121 11.82 -5.89 -4.77
C HIS A 121 12.34 -5.96 -3.33
N PRO A 122 13.54 -5.42 -3.03
CA PRO A 122 14.09 -5.40 -1.67
C PRO A 122 13.23 -4.67 -0.63
N ASN A 123 12.35 -3.76 -1.07
CA ASN A 123 11.41 -3.04 -0.21
C ASN A 123 10.14 -3.85 0.13
N GLY A 124 10.06 -5.12 -0.30
CA GLY A 124 8.93 -6.00 -0.05
C GLY A 124 7.73 -5.81 -1.00
N THR A 125 7.84 -4.94 -2.01
CA THR A 125 6.85 -4.85 -3.10
C THR A 125 7.13 -5.87 -4.19
N VAL A 126 6.13 -6.14 -5.01
CA VAL A 126 6.20 -7.13 -6.09
C VAL A 126 5.70 -6.49 -7.39
N THR A 127 6.43 -6.73 -8.47
CA THR A 127 5.96 -6.47 -9.84
C THR A 127 5.55 -7.77 -10.49
N ARG A 128 4.29 -7.89 -10.92
CA ARG A 128 3.81 -9.01 -11.73
C ARG A 128 3.59 -8.55 -13.16
N VAL A 129 4.05 -9.33 -14.12
CA VAL A 129 3.90 -9.08 -15.56
C VAL A 129 3.24 -10.29 -16.19
N SER A 130 2.21 -10.06 -16.99
CA SER A 130 1.55 -11.10 -17.77
C SER A 130 1.64 -10.77 -19.25
N TYR A 131 2.01 -11.77 -20.04
CA TYR A 131 2.15 -11.69 -21.49
C TYR A 131 1.07 -12.56 -22.12
N ILE A 132 0.36 -12.05 -23.12
CA ILE A 132 -0.61 -12.83 -23.88
C ILE A 132 -0.31 -12.73 -25.37
N SER A 133 -0.13 -13.88 -26.02
CA SER A 133 0.02 -13.97 -27.47
C SER A 133 -1.36 -14.06 -28.14
N TRP A 134 -1.62 -13.21 -29.12
CA TRP A 134 -2.93 -13.11 -29.77
C TRP A 134 -2.86 -13.62 -31.22
N ALA A 135 -3.21 -14.89 -31.42
CA ALA A 135 -3.04 -15.58 -32.71
C ALA A 135 -4.32 -15.72 -33.56
N ASN A 136 -5.52 -15.47 -33.03
CA ASN A 136 -6.77 -15.73 -33.78
C ASN A 136 -7.88 -14.73 -33.43
N SER A 137 -8.27 -13.89 -34.39
CA SER A 137 -9.09 -12.69 -34.14
C SER A 137 -10.53 -12.83 -34.60
N MET A 138 -11.41 -13.26 -33.70
CA MET A 138 -12.82 -12.83 -33.75
C MET A 138 -13.03 -11.52 -32.98
N HIS A 139 -12.15 -11.23 -32.00
CA HIS A 139 -12.14 -10.01 -31.19
C HIS A 139 -10.75 -9.36 -31.31
N PRO A 140 -10.63 -8.09 -31.74
CA PRO A 140 -9.33 -7.42 -31.85
C PRO A 140 -8.85 -6.81 -30.53
N THR A 141 -9.72 -6.71 -29.53
CA THR A 141 -9.46 -6.07 -28.24
C THR A 141 -9.14 -7.12 -27.17
N VAL A 142 -8.08 -6.86 -26.41
CA VAL A 142 -7.74 -7.59 -25.19
C VAL A 142 -7.90 -6.67 -23.99
N THR A 143 -8.47 -7.19 -22.91
CA THR A 143 -8.64 -6.47 -21.66
C THR A 143 -7.84 -7.16 -20.57
N CYS A 144 -6.98 -6.40 -19.89
CA CYS A 144 -6.31 -6.83 -18.68
C CYS A 144 -7.11 -6.40 -17.46
N LEU A 145 -7.40 -7.33 -16.56
CA LEU A 145 -7.99 -7.12 -15.26
C LEU A 145 -6.93 -7.36 -14.18
N VAL A 146 -6.66 -6.33 -13.38
CA VAL A 146 -5.74 -6.39 -12.25
C VAL A 146 -6.52 -6.27 -10.95
N THR A 147 -6.41 -7.28 -10.09
CA THR A 147 -7.06 -7.32 -8.77
C THR A 147 -6.02 -7.11 -7.67
N HIS A 148 -6.28 -6.18 -6.76
CA HIS A 148 -5.40 -5.88 -5.65
C HIS A 148 -6.19 -5.32 -4.45
N PRO A 149 -5.83 -5.62 -3.18
CA PRO A 149 -6.59 -5.19 -2.01
C PRO A 149 -6.83 -3.68 -1.90
N ALA A 150 -5.92 -2.86 -2.44
CA ALA A 150 -6.10 -1.40 -2.48
C ALA A 150 -6.92 -0.89 -3.67
N THR A 151 -6.93 -1.60 -4.81
CA THR A 151 -7.56 -1.12 -6.05
C THR A 151 -7.73 -2.25 -7.07
N ASN A 152 -8.85 -2.23 -7.78
CA ASN A 152 -9.08 -3.08 -8.95
C ASN A 152 -9.02 -2.19 -10.20
N GLN A 153 -8.26 -2.61 -11.20
CA GLN A 153 -8.03 -1.83 -12.42
C GLN A 153 -8.28 -2.68 -13.67
N THR A 154 -8.88 -2.06 -14.69
CA THR A 154 -9.14 -2.70 -15.98
C THR A 154 -8.63 -1.82 -17.12
N LEU A 155 -7.77 -2.38 -17.96
CA LEU A 155 -7.24 -1.69 -19.14
C LEU A 155 -7.57 -2.50 -20.39
N SER A 156 -7.95 -1.83 -21.48
CA SER A 156 -8.24 -2.48 -22.76
C SER A 156 -7.32 -1.95 -23.86
N LEU A 157 -6.88 -2.84 -24.74
CA LEU A 157 -5.99 -2.55 -25.85
C LEU A 157 -6.50 -3.21 -27.12
N ASP A 158 -6.69 -2.42 -28.17
CA ASP A 158 -6.97 -2.94 -29.51
C ASP A 158 -5.66 -3.35 -30.18
N LEU A 159 -5.57 -4.60 -30.66
CA LEU A 159 -4.42 -5.18 -31.35
C LEU A 159 -4.52 -5.09 -32.89
N SER A 160 -5.64 -4.62 -33.45
CA SER A 160 -5.84 -4.45 -34.89
C SER A 160 -5.11 -3.25 -35.48
N TYR A 161 -4.82 -2.23 -34.66
CA TYR A 161 -4.30 -0.96 -35.14
C TYR A 161 -2.77 -0.98 -35.31
N THR A 162 -2.26 -1.28 -36.50
CA THR A 162 -0.93 -0.81 -36.92
C THR A 162 -0.97 0.72 -36.98
N SER A 163 -0.25 1.38 -36.09
CA SER A 163 -0.15 2.84 -36.08
C SER A 163 0.22 3.36 -37.47
N PRO A 164 -0.56 4.26 -38.11
CA PRO A 164 -0.07 5.01 -39.24
C PRO A 164 1.07 5.87 -38.72
N ARG A 165 2.22 5.80 -39.39
CA ARG A 165 3.35 6.72 -39.18
C ARG A 165 2.80 8.15 -39.14
N LEU A 166 2.77 8.76 -37.97
CA LEU A 166 2.46 10.19 -37.85
C LEU A 166 3.73 10.96 -38.26
N PRO A 167 3.67 11.81 -39.32
CA PRO A 167 4.74 12.77 -39.54
C PRO A 167 4.79 13.69 -38.31
N TYR A 168 6.00 13.90 -37.79
CA TYR A 168 6.28 14.75 -36.64
C TYR A 168 5.53 16.10 -36.76
N LEU A 169 4.61 16.34 -35.83
CA LEU A 169 4.08 17.68 -35.54
C LEU A 169 4.78 18.16 -34.27
N LEU A 170 5.79 19.01 -34.44
CA LEU A 170 6.39 19.77 -33.35
C LEU A 170 5.38 20.83 -32.91
N ILE A 171 4.70 20.59 -31.81
CA ILE A 171 3.97 21.64 -31.08
C ILE A 171 4.60 21.73 -29.69
N GLY A 172 5.33 22.84 -29.49
CA GLY A 172 5.80 23.26 -28.18
C GLY A 172 4.63 23.66 -27.29
N GLY A 173 4.66 23.20 -26.05
CA GLY A 173 3.68 23.57 -25.03
C GLY A 173 4.04 22.91 -23.71
N SER A 174 4.70 23.66 -22.85
CA SER A 174 4.95 23.30 -21.45
C SER A 174 3.62 23.21 -20.70
N ALA A 175 3.34 22.07 -20.07
CA ALA A 175 2.32 21.97 -19.04
C ALA A 175 2.80 21.00 -17.94
N SER A 176 3.40 21.57 -16.90
CA SER A 176 3.63 20.86 -15.64
C SER A 176 2.28 20.64 -14.98
N VAL A 177 1.83 19.40 -14.88
CA VAL A 177 0.68 19.03 -14.06
C VAL A 177 1.16 18.06 -13.00
N ALA A 178 1.38 18.60 -11.79
CA ALA A 178 1.59 17.79 -10.61
C ALA A 178 0.22 17.37 -10.07
N ALA A 179 -0.18 16.12 -10.35
CA ALA A 179 -1.34 15.51 -9.71
C ALA A 179 -0.90 14.88 -8.39
N VAL A 180 -1.17 15.56 -7.28
CA VAL A 180 -1.06 14.97 -5.93
C VAL A 180 -2.37 14.24 -5.64
N SER A 181 -2.45 12.95 -5.98
CA SER A 181 -3.56 12.09 -5.57
C SER A 181 -3.19 11.36 -4.27
N GLY A 182 -3.21 12.10 -3.16
CA GLY A 182 -3.02 11.55 -1.83
C GLY A 182 -4.30 10.87 -1.33
N VAL A 183 -4.43 9.56 -1.52
CA VAL A 183 -5.29 8.75 -0.64
C VAL A 183 -4.47 8.48 0.62
N THR A 184 -4.58 9.39 1.56
CA THR A 184 -3.80 9.38 2.80
C THR A 184 -4.43 8.40 3.79
N LEU A 185 -3.99 7.13 3.71
CA LEU A 185 -4.35 6.12 4.71
C LEU A 185 -3.85 6.57 6.09
N PHE A 186 -4.79 6.80 7.01
CA PHE A 186 -4.51 6.99 8.43
C PHE A 186 -4.76 5.68 9.15
N LEU A 187 -3.73 5.09 9.76
CA LEU A 187 -3.88 3.94 10.64
C LEU A 187 -3.91 4.41 12.10
N ILE A 188 -4.91 3.92 12.83
CA ILE A 188 -5.19 4.29 14.21
C ILE A 188 -5.20 3.00 15.02
N PHE A 189 -4.23 2.84 15.90
CA PHE A 189 -4.24 1.74 16.85
C PHE A 189 -4.84 2.24 18.16
N ARG A 190 -5.95 1.63 18.59
CA ARG A 190 -6.58 1.92 19.88
C ARG A 190 -6.24 0.83 20.88
N CYS A 191 -5.85 1.24 22.08
CA CYS A 191 -5.85 0.37 23.25
C CYS A 191 -7.00 0.76 24.15
N ARG A 192 -7.81 -0.21 24.55
CA ARG A 192 -8.83 -0.03 25.58
C ARG A 192 -8.61 -1.06 26.67
N GLY A 193 -8.23 -0.62 27.86
CA GLY A 193 -8.46 -1.38 29.09
C GLY A 193 -9.86 -1.04 29.59
N LYS A 194 -10.78 -2.01 29.64
CA LYS A 194 -12.02 -1.88 30.39
C LYS A 194 -11.80 -2.50 31.76
N SER A 195 -12.04 -1.74 32.82
CA SER A 195 -12.41 -2.33 34.11
C SER A 195 -13.77 -3.00 33.92
N LEU A 196 -13.86 -4.30 34.17
CA LEU A 196 -15.12 -4.93 34.55
C LEU A 196 -15.26 -4.60 36.02
N ASP A 197 -15.99 -3.53 36.33
CA ASP A 197 -16.68 -3.28 37.59
C ASP A 197 -17.44 -1.94 37.45
N GLU A 198 -18.65 -2.00 36.89
CA GLU A 198 -19.94 -1.79 37.58
C GLU A 198 -21.11 -2.06 36.60
#